data_AF-A0A0M5JCD6-F1
#
_entry.id   AF-A0A0M5JCD6-F1
#
_cell.length_a   1.000
_cell.length_b   1.000
_cell.length_c   1.000
_cell.angle_alpha   90.00
_cell.angle_beta   90.00
_cell.angle_gamma   90.00
#
_symmetry.space_group_name_H-M   'P 1'
#
loop_
_entity.id
_entity.type
_entity.pdbx_description
1 polymer ?
#
loop_
_entity_poly.entity_id
_entity_poly.type
_entity_poly.pdbx_seq_one_letter_code
_entity_poly.pdbx_strand_id
1 'polypeptide(L)'
;MCGGFTCSKNALIALNILYVMIGFLLIGVGVYARAASVVTNLPIVGGILACGVILICISMLGLAGAVKHHQVMLFFVSFALILMLAMHAQVNLVCMQATAEGQRQSIRLSVVLASTTRFRAIYMIILFMLFLIQFSIASSCLAVNAEQQQQFAEQGWNTVPPQLRKQVQDNLLCCGFNNTAPTPNIINNHVTSTDEPSCDAINRLCCADSKDPLCHCEPCGPLLEDKINYAFKLCGGLGIFFSFTEVLAVFLARRYRNQHDPCYLPARAVFPHNYQY
;
A
#
# COMPACT_ATOMS: atom_id res chain seq x y z
N MET A 1 -33.60 23.72 2.87
CA MET A 1 -33.19 22.31 2.89
C MET A 1 -31.72 22.20 3.34
N CYS A 2 -31.47 22.19 4.66
CA CYS A 2 -30.10 22.16 5.23
C CYS A 2 -29.50 20.74 5.35
N GLY A 3 -30.29 19.67 5.16
CA GLY A 3 -29.83 18.29 5.38
C GLY A 3 -28.72 17.82 4.43
N GLY A 4 -28.64 18.39 3.22
CA GLY A 4 -27.62 18.01 2.23
C GLY A 4 -26.21 18.50 2.56
N PHE A 5 -26.08 19.62 3.27
CA PHE A 5 -24.78 20.20 3.66
C PHE A 5 -24.18 19.45 4.86
N THR A 6 -24.98 19.26 5.91
CA THR A 6 -24.57 18.54 7.11
C THR A 6 -24.25 17.08 6.82
N CYS A 7 -25.00 16.42 5.92
CA CYS A 7 -24.69 15.06 5.48
C CYS A 7 -23.33 14.97 4.79
N SER A 8 -23.05 15.83 3.80
CA SER A 8 -21.74 15.87 3.12
C SER A 8 -20.60 16.17 4.10
N LYS A 9 -20.81 17.13 5.02
CA LYS A 9 -19.82 17.50 6.04
C LYS A 9 -19.51 16.34 6.98
N ASN A 10 -20.54 15.70 7.54
CA ASN A 10 -20.38 14.59 8.46
C ASN A 10 -19.78 13.36 7.77
N ALA A 11 -20.16 13.08 6.52
CA ALA A 11 -19.57 12.01 5.73
C ALA A 11 -18.07 12.25 5.46
N LEU A 12 -17.69 13.48 5.12
CA LEU A 12 -16.29 13.84 4.88
C LEU A 12 -15.46 13.78 6.18
N ILE A 13 -16.03 14.22 7.31
CA ILE A 13 -15.42 14.09 8.64
C ILE A 13 -15.23 12.60 9.00
N ALA A 14 -16.28 11.79 8.85
CA ALA A 14 -16.23 10.36 9.15
C ALA A 14 -15.18 9.63 8.30
N LEU A 15 -15.09 9.98 7.01
CA LEU A 15 -14.09 9.41 6.11
C LEU A 15 -12.65 9.77 6.54
N ASN A 16 -12.39 11.01 6.94
CA ASN A 16 -11.07 11.41 7.45
C ASN A 16 -10.73 10.74 8.79
N ILE A 17 -11.71 10.60 9.70
CA ILE A 17 -11.53 9.86 10.96
C ILE A 17 -11.16 8.39 10.68
N LEU A 18 -11.84 7.76 9.73
CA LEU A 18 -11.51 6.39 9.30
C LEU A 18 -10.04 6.29 8.82
N TYR A 19 -9.58 7.24 8.01
CA TYR A 19 -8.18 7.27 7.56
C TYR A 19 -7.17 7.52 8.69
N VAL A 20 -7.52 8.30 9.73
CA VAL A 20 -6.70 8.42 10.95
C VAL A 20 -6.56 7.07 11.65
N MET A 21 -7.66 6.33 11.81
CA MET A 21 -7.65 5.00 12.42
C MET A 21 -6.77 4.02 11.63
N ILE A 22 -6.88 4.04 10.30
CA ILE A 22 -6.02 3.23 9.41
C ILE A 22 -4.55 3.63 9.56
N GLY A 23 -4.24 4.92 9.66
CA GLY A 23 -2.88 5.42 9.89
C GLY A 23 -2.27 4.89 11.18
N PHE A 24 -3.02 4.93 12.30
CA PHE A 24 -2.57 4.34 13.56
C PHE A 24 -2.38 2.82 13.47
N LEU A 25 -3.27 2.11 12.78
CA LEU A 25 -3.16 0.67 12.56
C LEU A 25 -1.88 0.33 11.78
N LEU A 26 -1.58 1.08 10.70
CA LEU A 26 -0.35 0.89 9.91
C LEU A 26 0.92 1.12 10.74
N ILE A 27 0.93 2.15 11.60
CA ILE A 27 2.04 2.38 12.52
C ILE A 27 2.16 1.21 13.50
N GLY A 28 1.05 0.78 14.10
CA GLY A 28 1.03 -0.33 15.05
C GLY A 28 1.57 -1.63 14.45
N VAL A 29 1.10 -2.00 13.25
CA VAL A 29 1.58 -3.18 12.52
C VAL A 29 3.06 -3.04 12.15
N GLY A 30 3.49 -1.86 11.68
CA GLY A 30 4.90 -1.61 11.34
C GLY A 30 5.83 -1.72 12.54
N VAL A 31 5.44 -1.16 13.70
CA VAL A 31 6.20 -1.27 14.95
C VAL A 31 6.23 -2.72 15.44
N TYR A 32 5.10 -3.42 15.40
CA TYR A 32 5.01 -4.82 15.78
C TYR A 32 5.89 -5.72 14.89
N ALA A 33 5.83 -5.55 13.57
CA ALA A 33 6.63 -6.31 12.62
C ALA A 33 8.14 -6.15 12.85
N ARG A 34 8.57 -4.94 13.25
CA ARG A 34 9.95 -4.67 13.65
C ARG A 34 10.31 -5.34 14.98
N ALA A 35 9.46 -5.20 15.99
CA ALA A 35 9.71 -5.72 17.34
C ALA A 35 9.75 -7.25 17.37
N ALA A 36 8.92 -7.91 16.58
CA ALA A 36 8.87 -9.36 16.47
C ALA A 36 9.97 -9.95 15.55
N SER A 37 10.87 -9.13 15.00
CA SER A 37 11.92 -9.55 14.04
C SER A 37 11.42 -10.29 12.80
N VAL A 38 10.12 -10.20 12.50
CA VAL A 38 9.47 -10.89 11.37
C VAL A 38 9.92 -10.29 10.04
N VAL A 39 10.16 -8.98 9.99
CA VAL A 39 10.71 -8.29 8.81
C VAL A 39 11.90 -7.45 9.24
N THR A 40 13.11 -7.92 8.95
CA THR A 40 14.37 -7.20 9.26
C THR A 40 14.75 -6.18 8.18
N ASN A 41 14.04 -6.16 7.05
CA ASN A 41 14.30 -5.22 5.97
C ASN A 41 13.88 -3.79 6.36
N LEU A 42 14.88 -2.97 6.74
CA LEU A 42 14.71 -1.56 7.12
C LEU A 42 13.88 -0.73 6.12
N PRO A 43 14.05 -0.87 4.78
CA PRO A 43 13.28 -0.08 3.82
C PRO A 43 11.78 -0.38 3.84
N ILE A 44 11.40 -1.66 3.99
CA ILE A 44 10.00 -2.09 3.97
C ILE A 44 9.27 -1.58 5.22
N VAL A 45 9.87 -1.78 6.40
CA VAL A 45 9.32 -1.29 7.67
C VAL A 45 9.27 0.23 7.68
N GLY A 46 10.31 0.91 7.18
CA GLY A 46 10.35 2.36 7.06
C GLY A 46 9.25 2.92 6.16
N GLY A 47 8.95 2.24 5.05
CA GLY A 47 7.85 2.61 4.14
C GLY A 47 6.47 2.53 4.80
N ILE A 48 6.17 1.45 5.54
CA ILE A 48 4.89 1.29 6.25
C ILE A 48 4.72 2.36 7.32
N LEU A 49 5.77 2.62 8.12
CA LEU A 49 5.72 3.64 9.17
C LEU A 49 5.55 5.05 8.59
N ALA A 50 6.31 5.39 7.53
CA ALA A 50 6.18 6.68 6.85
C ALA A 50 4.78 6.85 6.26
N CYS A 51 4.22 5.80 5.65
CA CYS A 51 2.86 5.79 5.12
C CYS A 51 1.83 6.12 6.20
N GLY A 52 1.91 5.47 7.37
CA GLY A 52 1.01 5.71 8.49
C GLY A 52 1.07 7.15 9.03
N VAL A 53 2.27 7.70 9.20
CA VAL A 53 2.45 9.10 9.67
C VAL A 53 1.92 10.11 8.65
N ILE A 54 2.23 9.91 7.36
CA ILE A 54 1.74 10.76 6.27
C ILE A 54 0.21 10.71 6.21
N LEU A 55 -0.39 9.51 6.32
CA LEU A 55 -1.85 9.33 6.38
C LEU A 55 -2.49 10.18 7.47
N ILE A 56 -1.95 10.12 8.69
CA ILE A 56 -2.47 10.89 9.82
C ILE A 56 -2.37 12.40 9.54
N CYS A 57 -1.22 12.89 9.06
CA CYS A 57 -1.05 14.30 8.72
C CYS A 57 -2.08 14.77 7.67
N ILE A 58 -2.32 13.96 6.64
CA ILE A 58 -3.29 14.27 5.58
C ILE A 58 -4.71 14.30 6.13
N SER A 59 -5.10 13.29 6.91
CA SER A 59 -6.44 13.20 7.46
C SER A 59 -6.73 14.33 8.45
N MET A 60 -5.73 14.80 9.20
CA MET A 60 -5.86 15.98 10.06
C MET A 60 -6.07 17.26 9.24
N LEU A 61 -5.36 17.44 8.12
CA LEU A 61 -5.59 18.55 7.19
C LEU A 61 -6.98 18.49 6.53
N GLY A 62 -7.42 17.29 6.14
CA GLY A 62 -8.77 17.06 5.60
C GLY A 62 -9.87 17.37 6.60
N LEU A 63 -9.70 16.96 7.86
CA LEU A 63 -10.61 17.27 8.96
C LEU A 63 -10.68 18.78 9.24
N ALA A 64 -9.52 19.45 9.32
CA ALA A 64 -9.47 20.90 9.48
C ALA A 64 -10.12 21.63 8.30
N GLY A 65 -9.94 21.13 7.07
CA GLY A 65 -10.60 21.65 5.87
C GLY A 65 -12.12 21.51 5.90
N ALA A 66 -12.63 20.37 6.37
CA ALA A 66 -14.06 20.12 6.53
C ALA A 66 -14.69 21.02 7.61
N VAL A 67 -13.99 21.25 8.72
CA VAL A 67 -14.49 22.05 9.85
C VAL A 67 -14.43 23.56 9.56
N LYS A 68 -13.33 24.07 9.01
CA LYS A 68 -13.12 25.52 8.79
C LYS A 68 -13.69 26.05 7.47
N HIS A 69 -14.33 25.21 6.66
CA HIS A 69 -14.89 25.57 5.35
C HIS A 69 -13.88 26.30 4.42
N HIS A 70 -12.59 26.07 4.63
CA HIS A 70 -11.53 26.78 3.93
C HIS A 70 -11.27 26.08 2.58
N GLN A 71 -11.67 26.71 1.47
CA GLN A 71 -11.72 26.15 0.12
C GLN A 71 -10.39 25.60 -0.44
N VAL A 72 -9.25 25.87 0.21
CA VAL A 72 -7.89 25.53 -0.25
C VAL A 72 -7.36 24.21 0.35
N MET A 73 -7.89 23.75 1.49
CA MET A 73 -7.32 22.59 2.23
C MET A 73 -7.68 21.21 1.64
N LEU A 74 -8.76 21.14 0.87
CA LEU A 74 -9.17 19.91 0.16
C LEU A 74 -8.19 19.53 -0.98
N PHE A 75 -7.44 20.51 -1.48
CA PHE A 75 -6.51 20.36 -2.59
C PHE A 75 -5.23 19.61 -2.16
N PHE A 76 -4.79 19.80 -0.91
CA PHE A 76 -3.65 19.12 -0.29
C PHE A 76 -3.94 17.64 -0.01
N VAL A 77 -5.17 17.30 0.37
CA VAL A 77 -5.63 15.90 0.54
C VAL A 77 -5.51 15.13 -0.78
N SER A 78 -5.93 15.76 -1.86
CA SER A 78 -5.61 15.43 -3.26
C SER A 78 -4.18 14.97 -3.50
N PHE A 79 -3.28 15.93 -3.34
CA PHE A 79 -1.87 15.82 -3.72
C PHE A 79 -1.12 14.76 -2.92
N ALA A 80 -1.51 14.59 -1.67
CA ALA A 80 -0.89 13.65 -0.76
C ALA A 80 -1.44 12.22 -0.93
N LEU A 81 -2.68 12.07 -1.43
CA LEU A 81 -3.21 10.78 -1.92
C LEU A 81 -2.40 10.30 -3.14
N ILE A 82 -2.08 11.18 -4.10
CA ILE A 82 -1.18 10.86 -5.23
C ILE A 82 0.21 10.39 -4.75
N LEU A 83 0.75 11.04 -3.70
CA LEU A 83 2.03 10.66 -3.10
C LEU A 83 1.94 9.29 -2.39
N MET A 84 0.79 8.97 -1.80
CA MET A 84 0.54 7.70 -1.14
C MET A 84 0.32 6.56 -2.13
N LEU A 85 -0.25 6.84 -3.30
CA LEU A 85 -0.34 5.91 -4.44
C LEU A 85 1.02 5.68 -5.09
N ALA A 86 1.85 6.71 -5.17
CA ALA A 86 3.24 6.54 -5.55
C ALA A 86 3.99 5.65 -4.56
N MET A 87 3.66 5.69 -3.26
CA MET A 87 4.21 4.80 -2.22
C MET A 87 3.56 3.40 -2.20
N HIS A 88 2.27 3.26 -2.54
CA HIS A 88 1.62 1.95 -2.73
C HIS A 88 2.20 1.25 -3.98
N ALA A 89 2.52 2.03 -5.02
CA ALA A 89 3.32 1.60 -6.14
C ALA A 89 4.75 1.22 -5.72
N GLN A 90 5.36 1.87 -4.71
CA GLN A 90 6.65 1.40 -4.14
C GLN A 90 6.53 0.03 -3.43
N VAL A 91 5.42 -0.27 -2.75
CA VAL A 91 5.20 -1.59 -2.13
C VAL A 91 4.96 -2.66 -3.21
N ASN A 92 4.22 -2.36 -4.27
CA ASN A 92 4.09 -3.25 -5.44
C ASN A 92 5.38 -3.34 -6.27
N LEU A 93 6.22 -2.29 -6.26
CA LEU A 93 7.53 -2.27 -6.89
C LEU A 93 8.56 -3.06 -6.06
N VAL A 94 8.41 -3.20 -4.75
CA VAL A 94 9.22 -4.14 -3.94
C VAL A 94 8.95 -5.61 -4.33
N CYS A 95 7.77 -5.94 -4.86
CA CYS A 95 7.52 -7.24 -5.50
C CYS A 95 8.10 -7.37 -6.92
N MET A 96 8.51 -6.28 -7.58
CA MET A 96 9.03 -6.28 -8.96
C MET A 96 10.44 -5.69 -9.13
N GLN A 97 11.12 -5.23 -8.08
CA GLN A 97 12.49 -4.68 -8.17
C GLN A 97 13.57 -5.74 -7.90
N ALA A 98 13.51 -6.81 -8.69
CA ALA A 98 14.69 -7.30 -9.36
C ALA A 98 14.79 -6.59 -10.72
N THR A 99 15.17 -5.29 -10.74
CA THR A 99 15.90 -4.58 -11.82
C THR A 99 15.82 -3.04 -11.67
N ALA A 100 17.01 -2.44 -11.62
CA ALA A 100 17.47 -1.07 -11.90
C ALA A 100 16.56 0.19 -11.81
N GLU A 101 17.09 1.17 -11.06
CA GLU A 101 17.09 2.65 -11.19
C GLU A 101 15.84 3.45 -11.59
N GLY A 102 15.51 4.46 -10.76
CA GLY A 102 15.01 5.75 -11.27
C GLY A 102 13.76 6.33 -10.60
N GLN A 103 13.93 7.24 -9.64
CA GLN A 103 13.74 8.69 -9.84
C GLN A 103 13.50 9.44 -8.53
N ARG A 104 14.42 10.36 -8.25
CA ARG A 104 14.32 11.42 -7.25
C ARG A 104 14.27 12.75 -8.00
N GLN A 105 13.09 13.27 -8.37
CA GLN A 105 12.87 14.70 -8.71
C GLN A 105 11.40 15.08 -9.03
N SER A 106 10.42 14.90 -8.13
CA SER A 106 8.99 15.23 -8.45
C SER A 106 8.33 16.31 -7.57
N ILE A 107 8.99 16.77 -6.49
CA ILE A 107 8.31 17.56 -5.45
C ILE A 107 8.20 19.07 -5.77
N ARG A 108 9.15 19.66 -6.52
CA ARG A 108 9.17 21.13 -6.76
C ARG A 108 8.21 21.59 -7.87
N LEU A 109 7.90 20.76 -8.84
CA LEU A 109 7.06 21.14 -10.00
C LEU A 109 5.58 21.22 -9.63
N SER A 110 5.16 20.35 -8.71
CA SER A 110 3.83 20.27 -8.12
C SER A 110 3.33 21.54 -7.42
N VAL A 111 4.23 22.24 -6.72
CA VAL A 111 3.90 23.43 -5.91
C VAL A 111 3.60 24.64 -6.81
N VAL A 112 4.28 24.76 -7.94
CA VAL A 112 4.14 25.89 -8.89
C VAL A 112 2.85 25.80 -9.71
N LEU A 113 2.35 24.59 -9.93
CA LEU A 113 1.14 24.34 -10.74
C LEU A 113 -0.17 24.65 -9.99
N ALA A 114 -0.15 24.77 -8.66
CA ALA A 114 -1.35 24.92 -7.82
C ALA A 114 -2.02 26.32 -7.87
N SER A 115 -1.40 27.32 -8.52
CA SER A 115 -1.86 28.71 -8.44
C SER A 115 -2.82 29.16 -9.56
N THR A 116 -3.22 28.28 -10.49
CA THR A 116 -3.96 28.68 -11.71
C THR A 116 -5.34 28.04 -11.82
N THR A 117 -6.40 28.81 -12.08
CA THR A 117 -7.81 28.38 -12.16
C THR A 117 -8.08 27.27 -13.20
N ARG A 118 -7.22 27.09 -14.21
CA ARG A 118 -7.25 25.97 -15.18
C ARG A 118 -6.92 24.61 -14.55
N PHE A 119 -6.26 24.57 -13.39
CA PHE A 119 -5.90 23.32 -12.72
C PHE A 119 -7.06 22.56 -12.09
N ARG A 120 -8.20 23.21 -11.80
CA ARG A 120 -9.34 22.54 -11.15
C ARG A 120 -9.96 21.45 -12.02
N ALA A 121 -9.94 21.61 -13.35
CA ALA A 121 -10.42 20.60 -14.29
C ALA A 121 -9.37 19.49 -14.51
N ILE A 122 -8.10 19.88 -14.68
CA ILE A 122 -6.97 18.96 -14.86
C ILE A 122 -6.85 18.02 -13.65
N TYR A 123 -7.03 18.55 -12.44
CA TYR A 123 -6.98 17.78 -11.20
C TYR A 123 -8.09 16.72 -11.10
N MET A 124 -9.30 17.02 -11.55
CA MET A 124 -10.39 16.02 -11.60
C MET A 124 -10.08 14.89 -12.61
N ILE A 125 -9.37 15.21 -13.70
CA ILE A 125 -8.93 14.23 -14.69
C ILE A 125 -7.80 13.37 -14.12
N ILE A 126 -6.81 13.99 -13.46
CA ILE A 126 -5.69 13.27 -12.83
C ILE A 126 -6.21 12.28 -11.77
N LEU A 127 -7.14 12.70 -10.90
CA LEU A 127 -7.71 11.80 -9.89
C LEU A 127 -8.48 10.63 -10.50
N PHE A 128 -9.18 10.87 -11.60
CA PHE A 128 -9.83 9.79 -12.32
C PHE A 128 -8.82 8.82 -12.94
N MET A 129 -7.72 9.31 -13.51
CA MET A 129 -6.65 8.46 -14.02
C MET A 129 -5.97 7.64 -12.92
N LEU A 130 -5.77 8.24 -11.73
CA LEU A 130 -5.21 7.53 -10.58
C LEU A 130 -6.12 6.43 -10.06
N PHE A 131 -7.44 6.65 -10.05
CA PHE A 131 -8.42 5.61 -9.76
C PHE A 131 -8.28 4.44 -10.76
N LEU A 132 -8.21 4.72 -12.06
CA LEU A 132 -8.10 3.67 -13.08
C LEU A 132 -6.81 2.85 -12.93
N ILE A 133 -5.69 3.52 -12.63
CA ILE A 133 -4.40 2.85 -12.40
C ILE A 133 -4.48 1.93 -11.18
N GLN A 134 -5.00 2.42 -10.05
CA GLN A 134 -5.12 1.62 -8.83
C GLN A 134 -6.07 0.44 -8.99
N PHE A 135 -7.23 0.68 -9.58
CA PHE A 135 -8.21 -0.35 -9.83
C PHE A 135 -7.63 -1.45 -10.73
N SER A 136 -6.87 -1.06 -11.77
CA SER A 136 -6.18 -1.99 -12.66
C SER A 136 -5.10 -2.82 -11.96
N ILE A 137 -4.25 -2.18 -11.14
CA ILE A 137 -3.21 -2.91 -10.41
C ILE A 137 -3.85 -3.86 -9.38
N ALA A 138 -4.87 -3.39 -8.66
CA ALA A 138 -5.54 -4.18 -7.64
C ALA A 138 -6.32 -5.37 -8.23
N SER A 139 -6.95 -5.19 -9.39
CA SER A 139 -7.61 -6.28 -10.10
C SER A 139 -6.62 -7.27 -10.70
N SER A 140 -5.47 -6.80 -11.19
CA SER A 140 -4.35 -7.65 -11.63
C SER A 140 -3.84 -8.54 -10.50
N CYS A 141 -3.63 -7.98 -9.30
CA CYS A 141 -3.25 -8.75 -8.11
C CYS A 141 -4.25 -9.85 -7.75
N LEU A 142 -5.56 -9.63 -7.95
CA LEU A 142 -6.58 -10.65 -7.68
C LEU A 142 -6.66 -11.74 -8.76
N ALA A 143 -6.22 -11.43 -9.98
CA ALA A 143 -6.32 -12.31 -11.14
C ALA A 143 -5.09 -13.23 -11.35
N VAL A 144 -4.06 -13.11 -10.51
CA VAL A 144 -2.84 -13.93 -10.62
C VAL A 144 -3.17 -15.42 -10.43
N ASN A 145 -2.72 -16.26 -11.37
CA ASN A 145 -2.94 -17.70 -11.36
C ASN A 145 -1.81 -18.48 -10.64
N ALA A 146 -1.99 -19.79 -10.44
CA ALA A 146 -1.03 -20.63 -9.71
C ALA A 146 0.34 -20.71 -10.43
N GLU A 147 0.37 -20.79 -11.76
CA GLU A 147 1.63 -20.85 -12.53
C GLU A 147 2.46 -19.56 -12.36
N GLN A 148 1.81 -18.39 -12.38
CA GLN A 148 2.47 -17.11 -12.12
C GLN A 148 2.94 -17.01 -10.67
N GLN A 149 2.17 -17.53 -9.70
CA GLN A 149 2.55 -17.56 -8.29
C GLN A 149 3.84 -18.37 -8.08
N GLN A 150 3.94 -19.54 -8.71
CA GLN A 150 5.15 -20.37 -8.66
C GLN A 150 6.37 -19.65 -9.24
N GLN A 151 6.21 -18.97 -10.39
CA GLN A 151 7.30 -18.19 -10.99
C GLN A 151 7.77 -17.06 -10.07
N PHE A 152 6.85 -16.34 -9.42
CA PHE A 152 7.21 -15.31 -8.45
C PHE A 152 7.87 -15.90 -7.20
N ALA A 153 7.43 -17.06 -6.74
CA ALA A 153 8.04 -17.77 -5.62
C ALA A 153 9.50 -18.17 -5.94
N GLU A 154 9.74 -18.72 -7.13
CA GLU A 154 11.06 -19.16 -7.58
C GLU A 154 12.02 -17.97 -7.81
N GLN A 155 11.55 -16.94 -8.53
CA GLN A 155 12.33 -15.72 -8.74
C GLN A 155 12.62 -15.01 -7.42
N GLY A 156 11.64 -14.95 -6.53
CA GLY A 156 11.79 -14.43 -5.18
C GLY A 156 12.85 -15.19 -4.41
N TRP A 157 12.75 -16.52 -4.38
CA TRP A 157 13.72 -17.40 -3.71
C TRP A 157 15.15 -17.18 -4.23
N ASN A 158 15.34 -17.13 -5.55
CA ASN A 158 16.65 -16.96 -6.18
C ASN A 158 17.26 -15.57 -5.97
N THR A 159 16.42 -14.54 -5.79
CA THR A 159 16.88 -13.16 -5.61
C THR A 159 17.23 -12.84 -4.16
N VAL A 160 16.53 -13.44 -3.19
CA VAL A 160 16.74 -13.10 -1.77
C VAL A 160 18.07 -13.62 -1.22
N PRO A 161 18.73 -12.87 -0.32
CA PRO A 161 19.99 -13.30 0.28
C PRO A 161 19.79 -14.54 1.18
N PRO A 162 20.84 -15.36 1.40
CA PRO A 162 20.76 -16.59 2.20
C PRO A 162 20.22 -16.39 3.62
N GLN A 163 20.44 -15.20 4.20
CA GLN A 163 19.92 -14.84 5.53
C GLN A 163 18.38 -14.79 5.56
N LEU A 164 17.76 -14.28 4.50
CA LEU A 164 16.30 -14.20 4.41
C LEU A 164 15.71 -15.57 4.07
N ARG A 165 16.39 -16.38 3.25
CA ARG A 165 16.01 -17.78 3.01
C ARG A 165 15.95 -18.56 4.32
N LYS A 166 17.00 -18.44 5.15
CA LYS A 166 17.02 -19.06 6.48
C LYS A 166 15.83 -18.63 7.35
N GLN A 167 15.52 -17.33 7.39
CA GLN A 167 14.35 -16.83 8.14
C GLN A 167 13.02 -17.40 7.62
N VAL A 168 12.87 -17.53 6.30
CA VAL A 168 11.68 -18.15 5.69
C VAL A 168 11.58 -19.61 6.11
N GLN A 169 12.68 -20.35 6.05
CA GLN A 169 12.74 -21.76 6.46
C GLN A 169 12.41 -21.94 7.94
N ASP A 170 12.97 -21.11 8.83
CA ASP A 170 12.71 -21.14 10.27
C ASP A 170 11.24 -20.81 10.59
N ASN A 171 10.62 -19.86 9.86
CA ASN A 171 9.24 -19.42 10.08
C ASN A 171 8.18 -20.36 9.49
N LEU A 172 8.46 -20.97 8.33
CA LEU A 172 7.54 -21.85 7.62
C LEU A 172 7.79 -23.35 7.90
N LEU A 173 8.85 -23.69 8.65
CA LEU A 173 9.24 -25.06 8.96
C LEU A 173 9.40 -25.92 7.70
N CYS A 174 10.15 -25.40 6.74
CA CYS A 174 10.38 -26.03 5.44
C CYS A 174 11.87 -25.98 5.06
N CYS A 175 12.30 -26.82 4.11
CA CYS A 175 13.70 -26.85 3.65
C CYS A 175 13.78 -26.85 2.13
N GLY A 176 14.62 -25.96 1.58
CA GLY A 176 14.83 -25.85 0.13
C GLY A 176 13.60 -25.34 -0.62
N PHE A 177 13.78 -24.90 -1.87
CA PHE A 177 12.64 -24.44 -2.68
C PHE A 177 11.87 -25.60 -3.29
N ASN A 178 12.58 -26.55 -3.91
CA ASN A 178 12.04 -27.76 -4.52
C ASN A 178 12.47 -29.00 -3.73
N ASN A 179 11.79 -30.13 -3.99
CA ASN A 179 12.06 -31.47 -3.46
C ASN A 179 13.45 -32.06 -3.80
N THR A 180 14.39 -31.25 -4.26
CA THR A 180 15.79 -31.64 -4.29
C THR A 180 16.23 -31.88 -2.85
N ALA A 181 16.17 -33.16 -2.46
CA ALA A 181 17.00 -33.69 -1.40
C ALA A 181 18.39 -33.05 -1.57
N PRO A 182 19.05 -32.60 -0.49
CA PRO A 182 20.44 -32.20 -0.59
C PRO A 182 21.22 -33.46 -0.99
N THR A 183 21.31 -33.74 -2.28
CA THR A 183 22.31 -34.65 -2.81
C THR A 183 23.62 -33.92 -2.58
N PRO A 184 24.50 -34.42 -1.69
CA PRO A 184 25.86 -33.93 -1.70
C PRO A 184 26.39 -34.26 -3.11
N ASN A 185 26.52 -33.25 -3.95
CA ASN A 185 27.23 -33.40 -5.21
C ASN A 185 28.72 -33.57 -4.83
N ILE A 186 29.11 -34.80 -4.52
CA ILE A 186 30.50 -35.21 -4.41
C ILE A 186 31.04 -35.21 -5.84
N ILE A 187 31.55 -34.08 -6.29
CA ILE A 187 32.42 -34.01 -7.45
C ILE A 187 33.79 -33.65 -6.89
N ASN A 188 34.71 -34.62 -6.92
CA ASN A 188 36.12 -34.46 -6.57
C ASN A 188 36.42 -34.09 -5.10
N ASN A 189 35.74 -34.69 -4.12
CA ASN A 189 35.99 -34.50 -2.68
C ASN A 189 35.97 -33.03 -2.19
N HIS A 190 35.47 -32.10 -3.00
CA HIS A 190 35.24 -30.73 -2.62
C HIS A 190 33.74 -30.55 -2.44
N VAL A 191 33.33 -30.30 -1.20
CA VAL A 191 31.99 -29.80 -0.91
C VAL A 191 31.92 -28.42 -1.55
N THR A 192 31.38 -28.31 -2.76
CA THR A 192 30.97 -27.02 -3.31
C THR A 192 29.72 -26.64 -2.53
N SER A 193 29.92 -25.85 -1.48
CA SER A 193 28.83 -25.18 -0.80
C SER A 193 28.12 -24.30 -1.83
N THR A 194 27.02 -24.80 -2.38
CA THR A 194 25.95 -23.90 -2.79
C THR A 194 25.67 -23.01 -1.57
N ASP A 195 25.58 -21.69 -1.74
CA ASP A 195 25.33 -20.68 -0.70
C ASP A 195 23.93 -20.82 -0.06
N GLU A 196 23.49 -22.04 0.20
CA GLU A 196 22.21 -22.41 0.78
C GLU A 196 22.45 -22.80 2.25
N PRO A 197 21.75 -22.16 3.20
CA PRO A 197 21.94 -22.43 4.62
C PRO A 197 21.59 -23.90 4.94
N SER A 198 22.40 -24.55 5.77
CA SER A 198 22.13 -25.92 6.24
C SER A 198 20.75 -26.03 6.90
N CYS A 199 19.94 -26.97 6.42
CA CYS A 199 18.61 -27.30 6.96
C CYS A 199 18.65 -28.27 8.16
N ASP A 200 19.82 -28.65 8.66
CA ASP A 200 19.95 -29.74 9.63
C ASP A 200 19.20 -29.46 10.94
N ALA A 201 19.13 -28.19 11.35
CA ALA A 201 18.40 -27.76 12.53
C ALA A 201 16.87 -27.85 12.34
N ILE A 202 16.37 -27.49 11.15
CA ILE A 202 14.94 -27.43 10.84
C ILE A 202 14.40 -28.84 10.59
N ASN A 203 15.17 -29.70 9.91
CA ASN A 203 14.85 -31.11 9.73
C ASN A 203 14.62 -31.82 11.06
N ARG A 204 15.42 -31.53 12.09
CA ARG A 204 15.20 -32.06 13.45
C ARG A 204 13.91 -31.58 14.09
N LEU A 205 13.44 -30.38 13.74
CA LEU A 205 12.22 -29.80 14.29
C LEU A 205 10.97 -30.35 13.59
N CYS A 206 10.96 -30.45 12.26
CA CYS A 206 9.86 -31.07 11.51
C CYS A 206 9.71 -32.57 11.84
N CYS A 207 10.85 -33.25 12.04
CA CYS A 207 10.90 -34.70 12.24
C CYS A 207 10.91 -35.10 13.72
N ALA A 208 10.64 -34.18 14.65
CA ALA A 208 10.66 -34.46 16.08
C ALA A 208 9.72 -35.61 16.49
N ASP A 209 8.58 -35.72 15.79
CA ASP A 209 7.54 -36.74 16.06
C ASP A 209 7.59 -37.95 15.09
N SER A 210 8.44 -37.89 14.06
CA SER A 210 8.53 -38.93 13.03
C SER A 210 9.46 -40.06 13.48
N LYS A 211 8.98 -41.30 13.41
CA LYS A 211 9.78 -42.51 13.67
C LYS A 211 10.60 -42.98 12.45
N ASP A 212 10.52 -42.25 11.34
CA ASP A 212 11.23 -42.57 10.11
C ASP A 212 12.67 -42.04 10.16
N PRO A 213 13.69 -42.91 10.09
CA PRO A 213 15.09 -42.50 10.03
C PRO A 213 15.45 -41.69 8.77
N LEU A 214 14.56 -41.65 7.76
CA LEU A 214 14.72 -40.88 6.51
C LEU A 214 13.70 -39.73 6.41
N CYS A 215 13.27 -39.16 7.53
CA CYS A 215 12.35 -38.02 7.53
C CYS A 215 13.05 -36.74 7.00
N HIS A 216 12.37 -36.03 6.09
CA HIS A 216 12.77 -34.72 5.55
C HIS A 216 11.61 -33.73 5.68
N CYS A 217 11.91 -32.45 5.95
CA CYS A 217 10.87 -31.41 5.93
C CYS A 217 10.27 -31.27 4.52
N GLU A 218 9.05 -30.74 4.45
CA GLU A 218 8.42 -30.37 3.18
C GLU A 218 9.20 -29.21 2.50
N PRO A 219 9.24 -29.14 1.16
CA PRO A 219 9.84 -28.01 0.45
C PRO A 219 9.08 -26.71 0.72
N CYS A 220 9.81 -25.59 0.69
CA CYS A 220 9.25 -24.27 0.88
C CYS A 220 8.42 -23.76 -0.31
N GLY A 221 8.61 -24.30 -1.52
CA GLY A 221 7.91 -23.88 -2.73
C GLY A 221 6.39 -23.80 -2.59
N PRO A 222 5.68 -24.91 -2.31
CA PRO A 222 4.21 -24.90 -2.18
C PRO A 222 3.72 -24.02 -1.03
N LEU A 223 4.42 -23.99 0.11
CA LEU A 223 4.07 -23.11 1.23
C LEU A 223 4.22 -21.64 0.86
N LEU A 224 5.25 -21.30 0.07
CA LEU A 224 5.50 -19.94 -0.37
C LEU A 224 4.44 -19.48 -1.37
N GLU A 225 4.02 -20.35 -2.30
CA GLU A 225 2.92 -20.10 -3.23
C GLU A 225 1.62 -19.74 -2.48
N ASP A 226 1.27 -20.48 -1.43
CA ASP A 226 0.09 -20.20 -0.61
C ASP A 226 0.16 -18.83 0.09
N LYS A 227 1.33 -18.47 0.64
CA LYS A 227 1.54 -17.14 1.25
C LYS A 227 1.46 -16.01 0.22
N ILE A 228 2.01 -16.23 -0.97
CA ILE A 228 1.97 -15.29 -2.08
C ILE A 228 0.52 -15.09 -2.55
N ASN A 229 -0.25 -16.17 -2.71
CA ASN A 229 -1.66 -16.14 -3.08
C ASN A 229 -2.49 -15.34 -2.05
N TYR A 230 -2.28 -15.60 -0.76
CA TYR A 230 -2.93 -14.84 0.31
C TYR A 230 -2.56 -13.36 0.25
N ALA A 231 -1.27 -13.04 0.09
CA ALA A 231 -0.78 -11.67 0.00
C ALA A 231 -1.38 -10.91 -1.19
N PHE A 232 -1.45 -11.54 -2.37
CA PHE A 232 -2.06 -10.94 -3.57
C PHE A 232 -3.56 -10.70 -3.42
N LYS A 233 -4.30 -11.65 -2.84
CA LYS A 233 -5.74 -11.48 -2.56
C LYS A 233 -6.00 -10.35 -1.58
N LEU A 234 -5.20 -10.28 -0.51
CA LEU A 234 -5.31 -9.23 0.49
C LEU A 234 -4.92 -7.86 -0.07
N CYS A 235 -3.81 -7.77 -0.81
CA CYS A 235 -3.33 -6.54 -1.44
C CYS A 235 -4.33 -6.02 -2.49
N GLY A 236 -4.81 -6.89 -3.38
CA GLY A 236 -5.81 -6.51 -4.38
C GLY A 236 -7.15 -6.12 -3.76
N GLY A 237 -7.60 -6.83 -2.72
CA GLY A 237 -8.81 -6.47 -1.97
C GLY A 237 -8.71 -5.09 -1.32
N LEU A 238 -7.59 -4.80 -0.62
CA LEU A 238 -7.34 -3.49 -0.03
C LEU A 238 -7.22 -2.39 -1.09
N GLY A 239 -6.53 -2.66 -2.21
CA GLY A 239 -6.39 -1.71 -3.30
C GLY A 239 -7.74 -1.32 -3.93
N ILE A 240 -8.62 -2.30 -4.16
CA ILE A 240 -9.98 -2.05 -4.65
C ILE A 240 -10.78 -1.24 -3.63
N PHE A 241 -10.74 -1.63 -2.35
CA PHE A 241 -11.42 -0.89 -1.28
C PHE A 241 -11.00 0.59 -1.25
N PHE A 242 -9.70 0.86 -1.25
CA PHE A 242 -9.18 2.23 -1.26
C PHE A 242 -9.57 3.00 -2.53
N SER A 243 -9.53 2.35 -3.70
CA SER A 243 -9.93 2.95 -4.98
C SER A 243 -11.39 3.43 -4.96
N PHE A 244 -12.30 2.62 -4.41
CA PHE A 244 -13.70 3.02 -4.24
C PHE A 244 -13.86 4.17 -3.22
N THR A 245 -13.14 4.11 -2.10
CA THR A 245 -13.19 5.19 -1.11
C THR A 245 -12.65 6.51 -1.65
N GLU A 246 -11.70 6.50 -2.58
CA GLU A 246 -11.19 7.69 -3.26
C GLU A 246 -12.25 8.33 -4.16
N VAL A 247 -12.96 7.54 -4.98
CA VAL A 247 -14.05 8.07 -5.83
C VAL A 247 -15.13 8.70 -4.97
N LEU A 248 -15.50 8.05 -3.86
CA LEU A 248 -16.45 8.61 -2.88
C LEU A 248 -15.92 9.89 -2.23
N ALA A 249 -14.63 9.92 -1.85
CA ALA A 249 -13.98 11.10 -1.28
C ALA A 249 -14.05 12.29 -2.24
N VAL A 250 -13.69 12.08 -3.51
CA VAL A 250 -13.70 13.10 -4.56
C VAL A 250 -15.12 13.57 -4.86
N PHE A 251 -16.08 12.65 -4.92
CA PHE A 251 -17.48 12.99 -5.11
C PHE A 251 -18.03 13.85 -3.96
N LEU A 252 -17.82 13.43 -2.70
CA LEU A 252 -18.24 14.16 -1.51
C LEU A 252 -17.54 15.52 -1.42
N ALA A 253 -16.24 15.57 -1.70
CA ALA A 253 -15.44 16.79 -1.76
C ALA A 253 -15.99 17.78 -2.80
N ARG A 254 -16.30 17.31 -4.01
CA ARG A 254 -16.88 18.13 -5.08
C ARG A 254 -18.27 18.64 -4.71
N ARG A 255 -19.12 17.76 -4.18
CA ARG A 255 -20.47 18.10 -3.73
C ARG A 255 -20.43 19.12 -2.60
N TYR A 256 -19.62 18.89 -1.57
CA TYR A 256 -19.46 19.78 -0.43
C TYR A 256 -18.94 21.15 -0.85
N ARG A 257 -17.96 21.22 -1.76
CA ARG A 257 -17.44 22.48 -2.30
C ARG A 257 -18.49 23.30 -3.06
N ASN A 258 -19.40 22.62 -3.75
CA ASN A 258 -20.47 23.26 -4.51
C ASN A 258 -21.68 23.64 -3.64
N GLN A 259 -21.69 23.25 -2.35
CA GLN A 259 -22.71 23.65 -1.41
C GLN A 259 -22.32 24.98 -0.75
N HIS A 260 -23.29 25.87 -0.60
CA HIS A 260 -23.12 27.12 0.15
C HIS A 260 -23.34 26.85 1.63
N ASP A 261 -22.52 27.46 2.49
CA ASP A 261 -22.71 27.38 3.94
C ASP A 261 -24.02 28.10 4.32
N PRO A 262 -25.03 27.39 4.85
CA PRO A 262 -26.32 28.00 5.19
C PRO A 262 -26.22 29.00 6.36
N CYS A 263 -25.12 29.01 7.12
CA CYS A 263 -24.90 29.95 8.22
C CYS A 263 -24.41 31.33 7.75
N TYR A 264 -23.97 31.45 6.49
CA TYR A 264 -23.61 32.72 5.88
C TYR A 264 -24.65 33.10 4.83
N LEU A 265 -25.20 34.31 4.92
CA LEU A 265 -26.04 34.84 3.85
C LEU A 265 -25.17 34.99 2.58
N PRO A 266 -25.66 34.58 1.40
CA PRO A 266 -24.92 34.82 0.17
C PRO A 266 -24.72 36.32 0.01
N ALA A 267 -23.50 36.72 -0.36
CA ALA A 267 -23.19 38.10 -0.73
C ALA A 267 -24.06 38.49 -1.93
N ARG A 268 -25.25 39.03 -1.68
CA ARG A 268 -26.06 39.68 -2.71
C ARG A 268 -25.38 41.01 -2.98
N ALA A 269 -24.90 41.19 -4.22
CA ALA A 269 -24.66 42.51 -4.72
C ALA A 269 -25.99 43.28 -4.64
N VAL A 270 -26.10 44.18 -3.67
CA VAL A 270 -27.18 45.18 -3.66
C VAL A 270 -26.79 46.18 -4.73
N PHE A 271 -27.32 46.01 -5.94
CA PHE A 271 -27.26 47.06 -6.94
C PHE A 271 -28.21 48.16 -6.48
N PRO A 272 -27.72 49.37 -6.17
CA PRO A 272 -28.62 50.49 -5.89
C PRO A 272 -29.41 50.80 -7.16
N HIS A 273 -30.68 50.37 -7.19
CA HIS A 273 -31.64 50.90 -8.16
C HIS A 273 -32.02 52.30 -7.71
N ASN A 274 -31.22 53.29 -8.09
CA ASN A 274 -31.63 54.67 -8.06
C ASN A 274 -30.80 55.47 -9.06
N TYR A 275 -31.35 55.69 -10.24
CA TYR A 275 -31.78 57.04 -10.61
C TYR A 275 -33.14 56.93 -11.30
N GLN A 276 -34.14 57.54 -10.66
CA GLN A 276 -35.45 57.85 -11.20
C GLN A 276 -35.30 58.80 -12.40
N TYR A 277 -36.10 58.52 -13.43
CA TYR A 277 -36.58 59.34 -14.56
C TYR A 277 -35.72 60.52 -15.06
#